data_AF-A0A959Z5T3-F1
#
_entry.id   AF-A0A959Z5T3-F1
#
_cell.length_a   1.000
_cell.length_b   1.000
_cell.length_c   1.000
_cell.angle_alpha   90.00
_cell.angle_beta   90.00
_cell.angle_gamma   90.00
#
_symmetry.space_group_name_H-M   'P 1'
#
loop_
_entity.id
_entity.type
_entity.pdbx_description
1 polymer ?
#
loop_
_entity_poly.entity_id
_entity_poly.type
_entity_poly.pdbx_seq_one_letter_code
_entity_poly.pdbx_strand_id
1 'polypeptide(L)'
;MAGLLCLQASAQFDLQWDPSVPVQRQGADLSLAWAGGLNYCQVSEIDLDQDGLKDLFVFDRSGGQVVTLLNGGTPGQVDYTHTIAYDEVWPFRELHDWVLLRDYNCDGKEDIFSYSLGGFAV
;
A
#
# COMPACT_ATOMS: atom_id res chain seq x y z
N MET A 1 -27.88 18.19 -43.61
CA MET A 1 -27.06 17.16 -42.93
C MET A 1 -27.15 17.47 -41.44
N ALA A 2 -28.00 16.78 -40.70
CA ALA A 2 -28.25 17.08 -39.28
C ALA A 2 -27.21 16.33 -38.43
N GLY A 3 -26.35 17.08 -37.73
CA GLY A 3 -25.36 16.51 -36.83
C GLY A 3 -26.02 16.03 -35.54
N LEU A 4 -25.83 14.77 -35.20
CA LEU A 4 -26.20 14.23 -33.90
C LEU A 4 -25.25 14.79 -32.83
N LEU A 5 -25.80 15.53 -31.86
CA LEU A 5 -25.12 15.87 -30.62
C LEU A 5 -25.18 14.67 -29.68
N CYS A 6 -24.02 14.13 -29.31
CA CYS A 6 -23.90 13.15 -28.24
C CYS A 6 -23.69 13.90 -26.92
N LEU A 7 -24.70 13.88 -26.05
CA LEU A 7 -24.58 14.37 -24.67
C LEU A 7 -23.96 13.29 -23.81
N GLN A 8 -22.88 13.61 -23.10
CA GLN A 8 -22.33 12.72 -22.08
C GLN A 8 -23.25 12.74 -20.87
N ALA A 9 -23.76 11.56 -20.49
CA ALA A 9 -24.46 11.35 -19.23
C ALA A 9 -23.50 10.64 -18.27
N SER A 10 -23.35 11.18 -17.05
CA SER A 10 -22.66 10.48 -15.97
C SER A 10 -23.73 9.83 -15.07
N ALA A 11 -23.75 8.50 -15.00
CA ALA A 11 -24.82 7.73 -14.34
C ALA A 11 -24.29 6.65 -13.39
N GLN A 12 -23.01 6.69 -13.03
CA GLN A 12 -22.40 5.76 -12.07
C GLN A 12 -21.91 6.51 -10.85
N PHE A 13 -22.08 5.87 -9.69
CA PHE A 13 -21.45 6.31 -8.45
C PHE A 13 -19.94 6.09 -8.59
N ASP A 14 -19.17 7.13 -8.31
CA ASP A 14 -17.72 7.05 -8.14
C ASP A 14 -17.44 7.04 -6.63
N LEU A 15 -16.78 5.99 -6.15
CA LEU A 15 -16.38 5.88 -4.75
C LEU A 15 -14.89 6.18 -4.68
N GLN A 16 -14.56 7.28 -4.02
CA GLN A 16 -13.19 7.70 -3.81
C GLN A 16 -12.78 7.43 -2.37
N TRP A 17 -11.55 6.98 -2.18
CA TRP A 17 -10.97 6.85 -0.87
C TRP A 17 -10.71 8.24 -0.27
N ASP A 18 -11.16 8.45 0.97
CA ASP A 18 -10.97 9.69 1.71
C ASP A 18 -10.57 9.37 3.16
N PRO A 19 -9.28 9.49 3.53
CA PRO A 19 -8.82 9.25 4.89
C PRO A 19 -9.00 10.46 5.81
N SER A 20 -9.53 11.59 5.31
CA SER A 20 -9.56 12.86 6.06
C SER A 20 -10.53 12.84 7.23
N VAL A 21 -11.49 11.90 7.24
CA VAL A 21 -12.45 11.72 8.33
C VAL A 21 -11.71 11.18 9.57
N PRO A 22 -11.61 11.94 10.68
CA PRO A 22 -10.89 11.51 11.87
C PRO A 22 -11.60 10.34 12.55
N VAL A 23 -10.83 9.33 12.94
CA VAL A 23 -11.31 8.20 13.75
C VAL A 23 -10.68 8.28 15.12
N GLN A 24 -11.53 8.32 16.15
CA GLN A 24 -11.10 8.53 17.52
C GLN A 24 -11.32 7.31 18.40
N ARG A 25 -10.36 7.07 19.31
CA ARG A 25 -10.52 6.14 20.44
C ARG A 25 -10.22 6.90 21.72
N GLN A 26 -11.19 6.93 22.64
CA GLN A 26 -11.05 7.61 23.94
C GLN A 26 -10.65 9.09 23.81
N GLY A 27 -11.12 9.77 22.77
CA GLY A 27 -10.84 11.19 22.51
C GLY A 27 -9.48 11.48 21.87
N ALA A 28 -8.71 10.45 21.50
CA ALA A 28 -7.48 10.60 20.72
C ALA A 28 -7.69 10.12 19.28
N ASP A 29 -7.17 10.88 18.31
CA ASP A 29 -7.18 10.51 16.90
C ASP A 29 -6.23 9.31 16.66
N LEU A 30 -6.67 8.40 15.79
CA LEU A 30 -5.88 7.27 15.34
C LEU A 30 -5.26 7.59 13.96
N SER A 31 -3.95 7.80 13.91
CA SER A 31 -3.23 8.21 12.69
C SER A 31 -3.31 7.19 11.54
N LEU A 32 -3.43 5.90 11.87
CA LEU A 32 -3.51 4.79 10.89
C LEU A 32 -4.89 4.12 10.86
N ALA A 33 -5.95 4.84 11.25
CA ALA A 33 -7.30 4.27 11.33
C ALA A 33 -7.81 3.62 10.03
N TRP A 34 -7.38 4.18 8.90
CA TRP A 34 -7.77 3.75 7.56
C TRP A 34 -6.78 2.76 6.93
N ALA A 35 -5.75 2.33 7.66
CA ALA A 35 -4.76 1.34 7.22
C ALA A 35 -5.26 -0.12 7.35
N GLY A 36 -6.50 -0.30 7.78
CA GLY A 36 -7.07 -1.62 8.05
C GLY A 36 -6.61 -2.20 9.39
N GLY A 37 -6.73 -3.52 9.53
CA GLY A 37 -6.27 -4.27 10.69
C GLY A 37 -5.24 -5.31 10.26
N LEU A 38 -4.31 -5.63 11.16
CA LEU A 38 -3.26 -6.61 10.92
C LEU A 38 -3.47 -7.86 11.77
N ASN A 39 -3.42 -9.04 11.14
CA ASN A 39 -3.54 -10.34 11.78
C ASN A 39 -2.23 -11.13 11.71
N TYR A 40 -1.76 -11.46 10.50
CA TYR A 40 -0.54 -12.26 10.27
C TYR A 40 0.42 -11.50 9.37
N CYS A 41 0.93 -10.39 9.89
CA CYS A 41 1.78 -9.45 9.16
C CYS A 41 3.21 -9.97 8.92
N GLN A 42 3.72 -9.66 7.74
CA GLN A 42 5.12 -9.75 7.35
C GLN A 42 5.57 -8.34 6.95
N VAL A 43 6.52 -7.79 7.69
CA VAL A 43 6.97 -6.40 7.51
C VAL A 43 8.29 -6.39 6.77
N SER A 44 8.41 -5.51 5.78
CA SER A 44 9.65 -5.18 5.09
C SER A 44 9.74 -3.67 4.87
N GLU A 45 10.94 -3.21 4.57
CA GLU A 45 11.27 -1.83 4.25
C GLU A 45 11.46 -1.70 2.74
N ILE A 46 11.06 -0.58 2.15
CA ILE A 46 11.28 -0.24 0.73
C ILE A 46 11.12 1.26 0.55
N ASP A 47 11.85 1.87 -0.38
CA ASP A 47 11.63 3.27 -0.79
C ASP A 47 10.55 3.31 -1.88
N LEU A 48 9.29 3.56 -1.52
CA LEU A 48 8.14 3.48 -2.43
C LEU A 48 7.97 4.76 -3.24
N ASP A 49 8.22 5.92 -2.63
CA ASP A 49 8.00 7.24 -3.26
C ASP A 49 9.28 7.89 -3.81
N GLN A 50 10.43 7.20 -3.68
CA GLN A 50 11.74 7.57 -4.22
C GLN A 50 12.31 8.84 -3.59
N ASP A 51 12.01 9.07 -2.32
CA ASP A 51 12.54 10.20 -1.55
C ASP A 51 13.89 9.88 -0.86
N GLY A 52 14.32 8.62 -0.91
CA GLY A 52 15.56 8.11 -0.29
C GLY A 52 15.40 7.65 1.17
N LEU A 53 14.19 7.68 1.72
CA LEU A 53 13.82 7.10 3.00
C LEU A 53 13.16 5.73 2.79
N LYS A 54 13.26 4.86 3.79
CA LYS A 54 12.57 3.57 3.74
C LYS A 54 11.17 3.70 4.37
N ASP A 55 10.18 3.35 3.57
CA ASP A 55 8.78 3.16 3.93
C ASP A 55 8.53 1.75 4.47
N LEU A 56 7.34 1.52 5.02
CA LEU A 56 6.92 0.19 5.42
C LEU A 56 6.01 -0.44 4.38
N PHE A 57 6.41 -1.63 3.95
CA PHE A 57 5.59 -2.58 3.22
C PHE A 57 5.15 -3.68 4.19
N VAL A 58 3.85 -3.79 4.44
CA VAL A 58 3.28 -4.79 5.33
C VAL A 58 2.39 -5.73 4.53
N PHE A 59 2.78 -7.00 4.43
CA PHE A 59 1.95 -8.04 3.84
C PHE A 59 1.20 -8.82 4.92
N ASP A 60 -0.12 -8.70 4.99
CA ASP A 60 -0.96 -9.53 5.85
C ASP A 60 -1.41 -10.78 5.11
N ARG A 61 -0.85 -11.91 5.54
CA ARG A 61 -1.11 -13.23 4.94
C ARG A 61 -2.56 -13.69 5.08
N SER A 62 -3.32 -13.17 6.05
CA SER A 62 -4.72 -13.59 6.25
C SER A 62 -5.62 -13.18 5.09
N GLY A 63 -5.37 -12.01 4.51
CA GLY A 63 -6.14 -11.47 3.38
C GLY A 63 -5.37 -11.44 2.06
N GLY A 64 -4.07 -11.75 2.08
CA GLY A 64 -3.19 -11.49 0.92
C GLY A 64 -3.09 -10.00 0.61
N GLN A 65 -3.20 -9.15 1.64
CA GLN A 65 -3.28 -7.71 1.47
C GLN A 65 -1.93 -7.06 1.75
N VAL A 66 -1.54 -6.14 0.88
CA VAL A 66 -0.44 -5.21 1.12
C VAL A 66 -0.99 -3.94 1.77
N VAL A 67 -0.32 -3.47 2.81
CA VAL A 67 -0.53 -2.15 3.43
C VAL A 67 0.77 -1.37 3.28
N THR A 68 0.70 -0.21 2.63
CA THR A 68 1.86 0.67 2.44
C THR A 68 1.78 1.89 3.34
N LEU A 69 2.86 2.16 4.07
CA LEU A 69 2.98 3.29 4.98
C LEU A 69 4.20 4.13 4.63
N LEU A 70 3.97 5.33 4.09
CA LEU A 70 5.03 6.27 3.74
C LEU A 70 5.65 6.88 5.00
N ASN A 71 6.99 6.95 5.04
CA ASN A 71 7.77 7.49 6.13
C ASN A 71 7.94 9.01 5.97
N GLY A 72 7.42 9.80 6.92
CA GLY A 72 7.57 11.26 6.90
C GLY A 72 8.99 11.75 7.25
N GLY A 73 9.89 10.86 7.66
CA GLY A 73 11.30 11.17 7.85
C GLY A 73 11.63 11.94 9.12
N THR A 74 10.69 12.09 10.05
CA THR A 74 10.91 12.79 11.31
C THR A 74 11.81 11.98 12.27
N PRO A 75 13.05 12.42 12.57
CA PRO A 75 13.99 11.62 13.36
C PRO A 75 13.48 11.31 14.77
N GLY A 76 13.51 10.04 15.15
CA GLY A 76 13.12 9.58 16.48
C GLY A 76 11.61 9.62 16.75
N GLN A 77 10.78 9.83 15.73
CA GLN A 77 9.32 9.79 15.81
C GLN A 77 8.75 8.68 14.93
N VAL A 78 7.59 8.16 15.31
CA VAL A 78 6.79 7.26 14.46
C VAL A 78 5.93 8.15 13.57
N ASP A 79 6.41 8.42 12.36
CA ASP A 79 5.81 9.36 11.41
C ASP A 79 5.49 8.62 10.11
N TYR A 80 4.35 7.90 10.12
CA TYR A 80 3.92 7.09 9.00
C TYR A 80 2.53 7.49 8.53
N THR A 81 2.35 7.57 7.21
CA THR A 81 1.07 7.85 6.57
C THR A 81 0.65 6.68 5.69
N HIS A 82 -0.56 6.14 5.93
CA HIS A 82 -1.13 5.12 5.06
C HIS A 82 -1.50 5.69 3.69
N THR A 83 -1.18 4.95 2.63
CA THR A 83 -1.55 5.27 1.26
C THR A 83 -2.06 4.04 0.53
N ILE A 84 -3.00 4.24 -0.38
CA ILE A 84 -3.53 3.20 -1.30
C ILE A 84 -2.95 3.33 -2.71
N ALA A 85 -2.01 4.26 -2.93
CA ALA A 85 -1.47 4.56 -4.26
C ALA A 85 -0.77 3.35 -4.92
N TYR A 86 -0.37 2.36 -4.12
CA TYR A 86 0.35 1.17 -4.56
C TYR A 86 -0.53 -0.10 -4.59
N ASP A 87 -1.81 -0.02 -4.22
CA ASP A 87 -2.71 -1.20 -4.11
C ASP A 87 -2.89 -1.93 -5.45
N GLU A 88 -2.88 -1.18 -6.56
CA GLU A 88 -3.05 -1.72 -7.91
C GLU A 88 -1.72 -1.84 -8.67
N VAL A 89 -0.58 -1.65 -8.00
CA VAL A 89 0.74 -1.81 -8.63
C VAL A 89 1.04 -3.29 -8.80
N TRP A 90 1.44 -3.68 -10.02
CA TRP A 90 1.97 -5.02 -10.26
C TRP A 90 3.44 -5.10 -9.75
N PRO A 91 3.84 -6.16 -9.00
CA PRO A 91 3.08 -7.38 -8.72
C PRO A 91 2.32 -7.38 -7.38
N PHE A 92 2.23 -6.28 -6.62
CA PHE A 92 1.71 -6.26 -5.24
C PHE A 92 0.35 -6.95 -5.09
N ARG A 93 -0.56 -6.71 -6.04
CA ARG A 93 -1.91 -7.32 -6.06
C ARG A 93 -1.92 -8.84 -6.26
N GLU A 94 -0.88 -9.40 -6.87
CA GLU A 94 -0.78 -10.84 -7.18
C GLU A 94 -0.04 -11.63 -6.10
N LEU A 95 0.51 -10.94 -5.09
CA LEU A 95 1.28 -11.58 -4.03
C LEU A 95 0.36 -12.37 -3.09
N HIS A 96 0.80 -13.59 -2.73
CA HIS A 96 0.05 -14.47 -1.84
C HIS A 96 0.98 -15.33 -0.99
N ASP A 97 0.43 -15.96 0.05
CA ASP A 97 1.07 -16.86 1.02
C ASP A 97 2.21 -16.26 1.85
N TRP A 98 3.26 -15.71 1.24
CA TRP A 98 4.32 -14.98 1.92
C TRP A 98 5.06 -14.01 0.98
N VAL A 99 5.55 -12.91 1.55
CA VAL A 99 6.32 -11.87 0.85
C VAL A 99 7.39 -11.29 1.77
N LEU A 100 8.59 -11.08 1.24
CA LEU A 100 9.70 -10.37 1.90
C LEU A 100 10.41 -9.48 0.88
N LEU A 101 10.70 -8.22 1.25
CA LEU A 101 11.44 -7.28 0.39
C LEU A 101 12.85 -7.07 0.94
N ARG A 102 13.89 -7.34 0.16
CA ARG A 102 15.30 -7.22 0.61
C ARG A 102 16.17 -6.76 -0.56
N ASP A 103 17.05 -5.80 -0.32
CA ASP A 103 18.12 -5.44 -1.27
C ASP A 103 19.18 -6.55 -1.27
N TYR A 104 18.94 -7.59 -2.07
CA TYR A 104 19.76 -8.79 -2.08
C TYR A 104 20.98 -8.61 -2.98
N ASN A 105 20.82 -7.85 -4.07
CA ASN A 105 21.87 -7.60 -5.05
C ASN A 105 22.76 -6.38 -4.72
N CYS A 106 22.43 -5.64 -3.64
CA CYS A 106 23.14 -4.46 -3.14
C CYS A 106 23.11 -3.26 -4.13
N ASP A 107 22.03 -3.07 -4.89
CA ASP A 107 21.85 -1.93 -5.79
C ASP A 107 21.11 -0.75 -5.14
N GLY A 108 20.71 -0.89 -3.87
CA GLY A 108 19.97 0.10 -3.09
C GLY A 108 18.45 -0.03 -3.20
N LYS A 109 17.93 -0.99 -3.97
CA LYS A 109 16.50 -1.26 -4.14
C LYS A 109 16.16 -2.64 -3.61
N GLU A 110 15.01 -2.76 -2.98
CA GLU A 110 14.57 -4.05 -2.48
C GLU A 110 14.02 -4.96 -3.59
N ASP A 111 14.56 -6.16 -3.66
CA ASP A 111 14.03 -7.26 -4.45
C ASP A 111 12.82 -7.90 -3.72
N ILE A 112 11.81 -8.32 -4.48
CA ILE A 112 10.59 -8.93 -3.93
C ILE A 112 10.75 -10.46 -3.93
N PHE A 113 10.94 -11.06 -2.77
CA PHE A 113 10.88 -12.50 -2.59
C PHE A 113 9.45 -12.89 -2.24
N SER A 114 8.86 -13.78 -3.04
CA SER A 114 7.47 -14.21 -2.84
C SER A 114 7.28 -15.70 -3.09
N TYR A 115 6.16 -16.23 -2.60
CA TYR A 115 5.76 -17.59 -2.92
C TYR A 115 5.62 -17.79 -4.44
N SER A 116 6.06 -18.97 -4.90
CA SER A 116 5.69 -19.50 -6.21
C SER A 116 5.44 -21.00 -6.08
N LEU A 117 4.65 -21.59 -6.98
CA LEU A 117 4.32 -23.00 -6.92
C LEU A 117 5.60 -23.86 -6.94
N GLY A 118 5.86 -24.57 -5.84
CA GLY A 118 7.04 -25.42 -5.69
C GLY A 118 8.33 -24.70 -5.30
N GLY A 119 8.28 -23.43 -4.91
CA GLY A 119 9.45 -22.67 -4.49
C GLY A 119 9.16 -21.20 -4.15
N PHE A 120 10.01 -20.32 -4.68
CA PHE A 120 9.87 -18.88 -4.55
C PHE A 120 10.21 -18.18 -5.87
N ALA A 121 9.69 -16.97 -6.06
CA ALA A 121 10.07 -16.05 -7.12
C ALA A 121 10.85 -14.87 -6.56
N VAL A 122 11.70 -14.28 -7.40
CA VAL A 122 12.36 -12.99 -7.21
C VAL A 122 12.31 -12.20 -8.51
#